data_AF-A0A090J418-F1
#
_entry.id   AF-A0A090J418-F1
#
_cell.length_a   1.000
_cell.length_b   1.000
_cell.length_c   1.000
_cell.angle_alpha   90.00
_cell.angle_beta   90.00
_cell.angle_gamma   90.00
#
_symmetry.space_group_name_H-M   'P 1'
#
loop_
_entity.id
_entity.type
_entity.pdbx_description
1 polymer ?
#
loop_
_entity_poly.entity_id
_entity_poly.type
_entity_poly.pdbx_seq_one_letter_code
_entity_poly.pdbx_strand_id
1 'polypeptide(L)'
;MRSKSFIPCFFDEAQAFKNPFTQTARSVKKIQADNRFGLTGTPLENSIEELWSIYHVVFPQLFQGLEAYSHLRTQDIAKRVRPFMLRREKTDVLVELPEKEESLAVSELLPEQKKLYAGFLAKLREETLKHLDKETFDKNKIRILAGLTRLRQFFVTRACLLRAIRAVQ
;
A
#
# COMPACT_ATOMS: atom_id res chain seq x y z
N MET A 1 -26.81 0.64 14.52
CA MET A 1 -26.25 -0.70 14.26
C MET A 1 -26.34 -1.50 15.55
N ARG A 2 -27.03 -2.64 15.53
CA ARG A 2 -27.44 -3.41 16.71
C ARG A 2 -26.23 -3.92 17.50
N SER A 3 -26.29 -3.75 18.83
CA SER A 3 -25.42 -4.34 19.84
C SER A 3 -25.55 -5.88 19.79
N LYS A 4 -24.74 -6.52 18.94
CA LYS A 4 -24.47 -7.96 19.03
C LYS A 4 -23.05 -8.11 19.56
N SER A 5 -22.91 -8.76 20.72
CA SER A 5 -21.61 -9.18 21.23
C SER A 5 -21.19 -10.45 20.50
N PHE A 6 -19.99 -10.46 19.92
CA PHE A 6 -19.41 -11.63 19.27
C PHE A 6 -18.41 -12.32 20.20
N ILE A 7 -18.44 -13.66 20.26
CA ILE A 7 -17.64 -14.45 21.22
C ILE A 7 -16.16 -14.52 20.76
N PRO A 8 -15.88 -14.91 19.51
CA PRO A 8 -14.65 -14.50 18.82
C PRO A 8 -14.91 -13.83 17.46
N CYS A 9 -14.07 -12.87 17.09
CA CYS A 9 -14.08 -12.20 15.79
C CYS A 9 -12.76 -12.43 15.06
N PHE A 10 -12.84 -12.94 13.83
CA PHE A 10 -11.69 -13.16 12.97
C PHE A 10 -11.73 -12.17 11.81
N PHE A 11 -10.65 -11.44 11.64
CA PHE A 11 -10.43 -10.52 10.55
C PHE A 11 -9.45 -11.15 9.57
N ASP A 12 -9.99 -11.71 8.49
CA ASP A 12 -9.15 -12.16 7.37
C ASP A 12 -8.67 -10.96 6.54
N GLU A 13 -7.48 -11.07 5.98
CA GLU A 13 -6.79 -10.00 5.27
C GLU A 13 -6.75 -8.68 6.05
N ALA A 14 -6.21 -8.72 7.27
CA ALA A 14 -6.15 -7.59 8.18
C ALA A 14 -5.45 -6.33 7.59
N GLN A 15 -4.65 -6.49 6.53
CA GLN A 15 -4.11 -5.37 5.76
C GLN A 15 -5.20 -4.47 5.13
N ALA A 16 -6.44 -4.95 5.01
CA ALA A 16 -7.58 -4.15 4.55
C ALA A 16 -7.89 -2.93 5.44
N PHE A 17 -7.49 -2.96 6.72
CA PHE A 17 -7.64 -1.84 7.65
C PHE A 17 -6.30 -1.33 8.20
N LYS A 18 -5.21 -1.50 7.43
CA LYS A 18 -3.87 -1.00 7.80
C LYS A 18 -3.78 0.52 7.92
N ASN A 19 -4.64 1.28 7.25
CA ASN A 19 -4.67 2.73 7.39
C ASN A 19 -5.76 3.16 8.39
N PRO A 20 -5.38 3.75 9.55
CA PRO A 20 -6.31 4.06 10.63
C PRO A 20 -7.31 5.18 10.29
N PHE A 21 -7.02 5.97 9.25
CA PHE A 21 -7.88 7.07 8.80
C PHE A 21 -9.00 6.61 7.86
N THR A 22 -8.95 5.37 7.36
CA THR A 22 -9.95 4.84 6.43
C THR A 22 -11.30 4.59 7.07
N GLN A 23 -12.38 4.67 6.28
CA GLN A 23 -13.72 4.29 6.74
C GLN A 23 -13.78 2.81 7.15
N THR A 24 -13.00 1.94 6.48
CA THR A 24 -12.86 0.53 6.82
C THR A 24 -12.33 0.35 8.23
N ALA A 25 -11.15 0.92 8.55
CA ALA A 25 -10.57 0.83 9.90
C ALA A 25 -11.51 1.39 10.98
N ARG A 26 -12.15 2.53 10.71
CA ARG A 26 -13.13 3.14 11.64
C ARG A 26 -14.37 2.27 11.86
N SER A 27 -14.81 1.54 10.84
CA SER A 27 -15.98 0.65 10.92
C SER A 27 -15.64 -0.63 11.67
N VAL A 28 -14.53 -1.27 11.32
CA VAL A 28 -14.06 -2.51 11.93
C VAL A 28 -13.78 -2.33 13.42
N LYS A 29 -13.21 -1.18 13.82
CA LYS A 29 -12.97 -0.84 15.24
C LYS A 29 -14.24 -0.83 16.10
N LYS A 30 -15.41 -0.53 15.52
CA LYS A 30 -16.69 -0.47 16.25
C LYS A 30 -17.28 -1.84 16.54
N ILE A 31 -16.75 -2.91 15.95
CA ILE A 31 -17.19 -4.28 16.20
C ILE A 31 -16.83 -4.64 17.64
N GLN A 32 -17.83 -5.07 18.41
CA GLN A 32 -17.68 -5.49 19.80
C GLN A 32 -17.50 -7.00 19.85
N ALA A 33 -16.32 -7.43 20.30
CA ALA A 33 -15.97 -8.83 20.47
C ALA A 33 -14.93 -8.96 21.59
N ASP A 34 -15.09 -9.99 22.42
CA ASP A 34 -14.20 -10.28 23.56
C ASP A 34 -12.85 -10.81 23.09
N ASN A 35 -12.86 -11.69 22.10
CA ASN A 35 -11.65 -12.20 21.44
C ASN A 35 -11.59 -11.73 19.99
N ARG A 36 -10.45 -11.21 19.57
CA ARG A 36 -10.23 -10.71 18.20
C ARG A 36 -8.94 -11.29 17.65
N PHE A 37 -8.97 -11.69 16.39
CA PHE A 37 -7.82 -12.24 15.69
C PHE A 37 -7.68 -11.58 14.32
N GLY A 38 -6.46 -11.16 13.97
CA GLY A 38 -6.14 -10.66 12.64
C GLY A 38 -5.30 -11.70 11.89
N LEU A 39 -5.74 -12.10 10.70
CA LEU A 39 -5.01 -12.97 9.79
C LEU A 39 -4.52 -12.11 8.63
N THR A 40 -3.23 -12.19 8.32
CA THR A 40 -2.64 -11.46 7.20
C THR A 40 -1.32 -12.10 6.81
N GLY A 41 -1.09 -12.23 5.50
CA GLY A 41 0.21 -12.65 4.96
C GLY A 41 1.26 -11.53 4.98
N THR A 42 0.83 -10.27 5.07
CA THR A 42 1.67 -9.07 4.94
C THR A 42 1.29 -8.01 5.99
N PRO A 43 1.54 -8.26 7.29
CA PRO A 43 1.13 -7.34 8.36
C PRO A 43 1.82 -5.97 8.31
N LEU A 44 2.94 -5.86 7.60
CA LEU A 44 3.73 -4.64 7.46
C LEU A 44 4.14 -4.49 6.00
N GLU A 45 3.65 -3.45 5.32
CA GLU A 45 3.96 -3.21 3.90
C GLU A 45 4.70 -1.89 3.70
N ASN A 46 4.19 -0.78 4.24
CA ASN A 46 4.66 0.56 3.91
C ASN A 46 5.14 1.37 5.12
N SER A 47 4.56 1.16 6.31
CA SER A 47 4.88 1.99 7.47
C SER A 47 4.57 1.32 8.81
N ILE A 48 5.26 1.74 9.88
CA ILE A 48 5.12 1.14 11.21
C ILE A 48 3.74 1.46 11.81
N GLU A 49 3.10 2.55 11.38
CA GLU A 49 1.74 2.94 11.73
C GLU A 49 0.68 1.97 11.20
N GLU A 50 0.98 1.22 10.12
CA GLU A 50 0.09 0.17 9.63
C GLU A 50 -0.11 -0.92 10.69
N LEU A 51 0.99 -1.29 11.35
CA LEU A 51 0.98 -2.25 12.45
C LEU A 51 0.15 -1.74 13.64
N TRP A 52 0.25 -0.44 13.96
CA TRP A 52 -0.59 0.16 15.00
C TRP A 52 -2.07 0.06 14.65
N SER A 53 -2.46 0.33 13.40
CA SER A 53 -3.86 0.25 12.98
C SER A 53 -4.42 -1.16 13.16
N ILE A 54 -3.63 -2.18 12.80
CA ILE A 54 -4.04 -3.58 12.96
C ILE A 54 -4.21 -3.93 14.44
N TYR A 55 -3.21 -3.61 15.28
CA TYR A 55 -3.29 -3.87 16.72
C TYR A 55 -4.36 -3.04 17.43
N HIS A 56 -4.67 -1.84 16.96
CA HIS A 56 -5.74 -1.04 17.56
C HIS A 56 -7.14 -1.64 17.33
N VAL A 57 -7.30 -2.47 16.30
CA VAL A 57 -8.52 -3.23 16.05
C VAL A 57 -8.54 -4.52 16.88
N VAL A 58 -7.44 -5.27 16.85
CA VAL A 58 -7.35 -6.62 17.45
C VAL A 58 -7.12 -6.56 18.96
N PHE A 59 -6.22 -5.70 19.43
CA PHE A 59 -5.87 -5.54 20.83
C PHE A 59 -5.63 -4.06 21.20
N PRO A 60 -6.69 -3.25 21.34
CA PRO A 60 -6.58 -1.79 21.53
C PRO A 60 -5.82 -1.35 22.78
N GLN A 61 -5.63 -2.23 23.77
CA GLN A 61 -4.86 -1.94 24.98
C GLN A 61 -3.35 -2.14 24.83
N LEU A 62 -2.88 -2.77 23.75
CA LEU A 62 -1.44 -3.03 23.56
C LEU A 62 -0.64 -1.75 23.35
N PHE A 63 -1.23 -0.79 22.64
CA PHE A 63 -0.61 0.49 22.30
C PHE A 63 -1.53 1.64 22.69
N GLN A 64 -0.91 2.78 23.02
CA GLN A 64 -1.62 4.01 23.28
C GLN A 64 -2.04 4.67 21.96
N GLY A 65 -2.34 5.98 21.98
CA GLY A 65 -2.64 6.74 20.78
C GLY A 65 -1.53 6.67 19.72
N LEU A 66 -1.90 6.95 18.46
CA LEU A 66 -1.00 6.90 17.32
C LEU A 66 0.24 7.81 17.48
N GLU A 67 0.08 8.97 18.13
CA GLU A 67 1.17 9.89 18.44
C GLU A 67 2.19 9.30 19.42
N ALA A 68 1.73 8.71 20.52
CA ALA A 68 2.63 8.04 21.46
C ALA A 68 3.33 6.86 20.80
N TYR A 69 2.65 6.17 19.87
CA TYR A 69 3.21 5.06 19.12
C TYR A 69 4.31 5.49 18.14
N SER A 70 4.14 6.61 17.43
CA SER A 70 5.15 7.09 16.46
C SER A 70 6.48 7.48 17.11
N HIS A 71 6.49 7.79 18.41
CA HIS A 71 7.70 8.04 19.19
C HIS A 71 8.39 6.78 19.72
N LEU A 72 7.78 5.60 19.59
CA LEU A 72 8.40 4.35 20.03
C LEU A 72 9.49 3.90 19.06
N ARG A 73 10.57 3.36 19.60
CA ARG A 73 11.61 2.71 18.79
C ARG A 73 11.10 1.37 18.28
N THR A 74 11.48 1.01 17.06
CA THR A 74 11.09 -0.26 16.41
C THR A 74 11.39 -1.49 17.28
N GLN A 75 12.49 -1.48 18.03
CA GLN A 75 12.85 -2.58 18.94
C GLN A 75 11.86 -2.74 20.09
N ASP A 76 11.35 -1.63 20.64
CA ASP A 76 10.39 -1.65 21.74
C ASP A 76 9.02 -2.12 21.24
N ILE A 77 8.64 -1.72 20.03
CA ILE A 77 7.43 -2.21 19.34
C ILE A 77 7.54 -3.73 19.12
N ALA A 78 8.64 -4.20 18.54
CA ALA A 78 8.86 -5.61 18.26
C ALA A 78 8.79 -6.48 19.52
N LYS A 79 9.40 -6.02 20.63
CA LYS A 79 9.33 -6.73 21.93
C LYS A 79 7.91 -6.87 22.45
N ARG A 80 7.08 -5.83 22.32
CA ARG A 80 5.67 -5.84 22.77
C ARG A 80 4.78 -6.69 21.87
N VAL A 81 5.05 -6.69 20.57
CA VAL A 81 4.25 -7.39 19.55
C VAL A 81 4.53 -8.89 19.51
N ARG A 82 5.80 -9.29 19.71
CA ARG A 82 6.26 -10.68 19.61
C ARG A 82 5.37 -11.73 20.30
N PRO A 83 4.90 -11.55 21.56
CA PRO A 83 4.05 -12.56 22.20
C PRO A 83 2.64 -12.68 21.58
N PHE A 84 2.19 -11.69 20.81
CA PHE A 84 0.86 -11.63 20.19
C PHE A 84 0.89 -11.81 18.67
N MET A 85 2.04 -12.15 18.10
CA MET A 85 2.22 -12.38 16.67
C MET A 85 2.80 -13.77 16.44
N LEU A 86 2.02 -14.63 15.78
CA LEU A 86 2.53 -15.88 15.24
C LEU A 86 2.83 -15.67 13.76
N ARG A 87 4.12 -15.68 13.40
CA ARG A 87 4.59 -15.60 12.01
C ARG A 87 5.45 -16.82 11.73
N ARG A 88 5.17 -17.49 10.61
CA ARG A 88 5.98 -18.60 10.06
C ARG A 88 6.37 -18.25 8.65
N GLU A 89 7.60 -18.55 8.26
CA GLU A 89 8.03 -18.39 6.87
C GLU A 89 7.72 -19.67 6.08
N LYS A 90 7.54 -19.55 4.76
CA LYS A 90 7.25 -20.73 3.92
C LYS A 90 8.35 -21.78 4.02
N THR A 91 9.59 -21.34 4.18
CA THR A 91 10.78 -22.18 4.45
C THR A 91 10.67 -23.01 5.72
N ASP A 92 9.93 -22.53 6.72
CA ASP A 92 9.81 -23.21 8.02
C ASP A 92 8.77 -24.34 8.01
N VAL A 93 7.91 -24.41 6.99
CA VAL A 93 6.72 -25.29 6.99
C VAL A 93 6.53 -26.10 5.72
N LEU A 94 7.05 -25.66 4.57
CA LEU A 94 6.77 -26.25 3.28
C LEU A 94 8.08 -26.60 2.56
N VAL A 95 8.79 -27.60 3.09
CA VAL A 95 10.08 -28.09 2.56
C VAL A 95 9.93 -28.76 1.18
N GLU A 96 8.71 -29.18 0.82
CA GLU A 96 8.41 -29.86 -0.44
C GLU A 96 8.14 -28.91 -1.62
N LEU A 97 8.06 -27.59 -1.40
CA LEU A 97 7.85 -26.64 -2.48
C LEU A 97 9.15 -26.40 -3.25
N PRO A 98 9.12 -26.41 -4.60
CA PRO A 98 10.26 -25.98 -5.39
C PRO A 98 10.59 -24.51 -5.09
N GLU A 99 11.84 -24.12 -5.32
CA GLU A 99 12.25 -22.73 -5.15
C GLU A 99 11.41 -21.78 -6.00
N LYS A 100 11.19 -20.56 -5.51
CA LYS A 100 10.47 -19.53 -6.25
C LYS A 100 11.29 -19.16 -7.49
N GLU A 101 10.79 -19.53 -8.66
CA GLU A 101 11.37 -19.07 -9.93
C GLU A 101 10.83 -17.67 -10.29
N GLU A 102 11.73 -16.71 -10.40
CA GLU A 102 11.43 -15.37 -10.92
C GLU A 102 12.06 -15.20 -12.30
N SER A 103 11.23 -15.12 -13.34
CA SER A 103 11.68 -14.83 -14.70
C SER A 103 11.31 -13.41 -15.10
N LEU A 104 12.29 -12.61 -15.53
CA LEU A 104 12.04 -11.27 -16.04
C LEU A 104 11.83 -11.31 -17.56
N ALA A 105 10.58 -11.15 -18.00
CA ALA A 105 10.25 -11.02 -19.42
C ALA A 105 10.30 -9.54 -19.85
N VAL A 106 11.39 -9.14 -20.51
CA VAL A 106 11.50 -7.80 -21.10
C VAL A 106 10.61 -7.73 -22.34
N SER A 107 9.73 -6.73 -22.39
CA SER A 107 8.89 -6.45 -23.56
C SER A 107 9.33 -5.14 -24.21
N GLU A 108 9.49 -5.16 -25.53
CA GLU A 108 9.75 -3.94 -26.29
C GLU A 108 8.46 -3.19 -26.61
N LEU A 109 8.52 -1.86 -26.48
CA LEU A 109 7.47 -1.00 -26.99
C LEU A 109 7.41 -1.08 -28.52
N LEU A 110 6.20 -1.17 -29.08
CA LEU A 110 5.97 -1.03 -30.51
C LEU A 110 6.46 0.35 -30.99
N PRO A 111 6.88 0.51 -32.27
CA PRO A 111 7.36 1.78 -32.79
C PRO A 111 6.39 2.95 -32.56
N GLU A 112 5.08 2.72 -32.72
CA GLU A 112 4.03 3.71 -32.44
C GLU A 112 4.01 4.13 -30.95
N GLN A 113 4.16 3.17 -30.04
CA GLN A 113 4.21 3.44 -28.60
C GLN A 113 5.50 4.16 -28.21
N LYS A 114 6.66 3.78 -28.78
CA LYS A 114 7.94 4.46 -28.56
C LYS A 114 7.85 5.94 -28.95
N LYS A 115 7.23 6.26 -30.09
CA LYS A 115 7.04 7.63 -30.56
C LYS A 115 6.16 8.46 -29.61
N LEU A 116 5.02 7.90 -29.20
CA LEU A 116 4.11 8.57 -28.26
C LEU A 116 4.73 8.75 -26.87
N TYR A 117 5.40 7.72 -26.37
CA TYR A 117 6.12 7.76 -25.09
C TYR A 117 7.21 8.84 -25.10
N ALA A 118 8.05 8.88 -26.14
CA ALA A 118 9.12 9.87 -26.26
C ALA A 118 8.57 11.30 -26.35
N GLY A 119 7.51 11.52 -27.14
CA GLY A 119 6.86 12.83 -27.24
C GLY A 119 6.26 13.29 -25.91
N PHE A 120 5.57 12.40 -25.21
CA PHE A 120 4.99 12.71 -23.90
C PHE A 120 6.06 12.92 -22.82
N LEU A 121 7.15 12.15 -22.85
CA LEU A 121 8.29 12.30 -21.94
C LEU A 121 8.98 13.65 -22.13
N ALA A 122 9.19 14.09 -23.38
CA ALA A 122 9.77 15.39 -23.68
C ALA A 122 8.89 16.53 -23.12
N LYS A 123 7.57 16.48 -23.38
CA LYS A 123 6.61 17.44 -22.83
C LYS A 123 6.62 17.47 -21.30
N LEU A 124 6.62 16.30 -20.66
CA LEU A 124 6.65 16.18 -19.19
C LEU A 124 7.93 16.80 -18.60
N ARG A 125 9.09 16.55 -19.23
CA ARG A 125 10.37 17.10 -18.78
C ARG A 125 10.39 18.62 -18.89
N GLU A 126 9.94 19.18 -20.00
CA GLU A 126 9.85 20.63 -20.19
C GLU A 126 8.93 21.28 -19.15
N GLU A 127 7.75 20.70 -18.94
CA GLU A 127 6.81 21.17 -17.93
C GLU A 127 7.35 21.05 -16.50
N THR A 128 8.11 20.00 -16.20
CA THR A 128 8.68 19.79 -14.86
C THR A 128 9.81 20.79 -14.60
N LEU A 129 10.69 21.02 -15.58
CA LEU A 129 11.80 21.97 -15.50
C LEU A 129 11.33 23.40 -15.20
N LYS A 130 10.19 23.81 -15.76
CA LYS A 130 9.59 25.13 -15.52
C LYS A 130 9.06 25.33 -14.08
N HIS A 131 8.98 24.27 -13.28
CA HIS A 131 8.36 24.32 -11.96
C HIS A 131 9.15 23.61 -10.85
N LEU A 132 10.46 23.42 -11.05
CA LEU A 132 11.35 22.75 -10.09
C LEU A 132 11.79 23.62 -8.91
N ASP A 133 11.37 24.88 -8.83
CA ASP A 133 11.63 25.71 -7.66
C ASP A 133 10.99 25.10 -6.41
N LYS A 134 11.72 25.11 -5.28
CA LYS A 134 11.33 24.44 -4.02
C LYS A 134 9.92 24.80 -3.54
N GLU A 135 9.47 26.04 -3.77
CA GLU A 135 8.13 26.50 -3.40
C GLU A 135 7.00 25.98 -4.31
N THR A 136 7.35 25.59 -5.54
CA THR A 136 6.40 25.15 -6.57
C THR A 136 6.33 23.61 -6.67
N PHE A 137 7.31 22.90 -6.12
CA PHE A 137 7.37 21.44 -6.18
C PHE A 137 6.16 20.77 -5.50
N ASP A 138 5.80 21.18 -4.28
CA ASP A 138 4.66 20.61 -3.57
C ASP A 138 3.34 20.86 -4.29
N LYS A 139 3.20 22.02 -4.94
CA LYS A 139 2.03 22.36 -5.78
C LYS A 139 1.95 21.50 -7.04
N ASN A 140 3.09 21.10 -7.61
CA ASN A 140 3.16 20.34 -8.86
C ASN A 140 3.31 18.82 -8.68
N LYS A 141 3.52 18.32 -7.46
CA LYS A 141 3.67 16.90 -7.15
C LYS A 141 2.55 16.03 -7.74
N ILE A 142 1.29 16.47 -7.62
CA ILE A 142 0.13 15.77 -8.20
C ILE A 142 0.24 15.70 -9.73
N ARG A 143 0.67 16.79 -10.37
CA ARG A 143 0.83 16.87 -11.83
C ARG A 143 1.94 15.95 -12.33
N ILE A 144 3.07 15.89 -11.62
CA ILE A 144 4.19 15.00 -11.92
C ILE A 144 3.76 13.54 -11.77
N LEU A 145 3.09 13.18 -10.67
CA LEU A 145 2.58 11.82 -10.43
C LEU A 145 1.56 11.40 -11.48
N ALA A 146 0.67 12.30 -11.90
CA ALA A 146 -0.28 12.05 -12.99
C ALA A 146 0.45 11.80 -14.32
N GLY A 147 1.50 12.58 -14.60
CA GLY A 147 2.36 12.40 -15.76
C GLY A 147 3.10 11.06 -15.79
N LEU A 148 3.70 10.66 -14.66
CA LEU A 148 4.34 9.35 -14.51
C LEU A 148 3.33 8.20 -14.66
N THR A 149 2.12 8.37 -14.13
CA THR A 149 1.05 7.39 -14.27
C THR A 149 0.65 7.23 -15.74
N ARG A 150 0.54 8.34 -16.49
CA ARG A 150 0.28 8.30 -17.94
C ARG A 150 1.43 7.64 -18.71
N LEU A 151 2.68 7.92 -18.34
CA LEU A 151 3.85 7.25 -18.95
C LEU A 151 3.75 5.72 -18.80
N ARG A 152 3.32 5.24 -17.63
CA ARG A 152 3.10 3.81 -17.38
C ARG A 152 1.98 3.22 -18.25
N GLN A 153 0.94 3.99 -18.56
CA GLN A 153 -0.19 3.51 -19.39
C GLN A 153 0.21 3.16 -20.82
N PHE A 154 1.28 3.76 -21.37
CA PHE A 154 1.77 3.42 -22.71
C PHE A 154 2.28 1.98 -22.82
N PHE A 155 2.67 1.34 -21.71
CA PHE A 155 3.20 -0.02 -21.66
C PHE A 155 2.14 -1.11 -21.56
N VAL A 156 0.89 -0.79 -21.17
CA VAL A 156 -0.08 -1.82 -20.73
C VAL A 156 -0.93 -2.38 -21.88
N THR A 157 -1.49 -1.54 -22.78
CA THR A 157 -2.26 -2.03 -23.95
C THR A 157 -2.60 -0.93 -24.97
N ARG A 158 -2.87 -1.31 -26.23
CA ARG A 158 -3.37 -0.44 -27.33
C ARG A 158 -4.67 0.32 -26.96
N ALA A 159 -5.53 -0.26 -26.12
CA ALA A 159 -6.75 0.39 -25.64
C ALA A 159 -6.49 1.55 -24.65
N CYS A 160 -5.44 1.44 -23.82
CA CYS A 160 -4.97 2.54 -22.98
C CYS A 160 -4.33 3.66 -23.82
N LEU A 161 -3.70 3.31 -24.95
CA LEU A 161 -3.14 4.26 -25.90
C LEU A 161 -4.21 5.23 -26.45
N LEU A 162 -5.37 4.72 -26.86
CA LEU A 162 -6.48 5.54 -27.38
C LEU A 162 -7.02 6.52 -26.35
N ARG A 163 -7.06 6.13 -25.06
CA ARG A 163 -7.44 7.03 -23.95
C ARG A 163 -6.36 8.07 -23.66
N ALA A 164 -5.08 7.69 -23.73
CA ALA A 164 -3.96 8.61 -23.55
C ALA A 164 -3.90 9.65 -24.70
N ILE A 165 -4.11 9.24 -25.95
CA ILE A 165 -4.13 10.12 -27.12
C ILE A 165 -5.25 11.16 -27.03
N ARG A 166 -6.47 10.76 -26.63
CA ARG A 166 -7.62 11.67 -26.46
C ARG A 166 -7.46 12.70 -25.35
N ALA A 167 -6.49 12.54 -24.46
CA ALA A 167 -6.22 13.47 -23.35
C ALA A 167 -5.00 14.38 -23.63
N VAL A 168 -4.34 14.21 -24.78
CA VAL A 168 -3.22 15.05 -25.25
C VAL A 168 -3.68 16.07 -26.30
N GLN A 169 -4.81 15.83 -26.95
CA GLN A 169 -5.59 16.83 -27.69
C GLN A 169 -6.49 17.61 -26.73
#